data_AF-A0A8B9GJD9-F1
#
_entry.id   AF-A0A8B9GJD9-F1
#
_cell.length_a   1.000
_cell.length_b   1.000
_cell.length_c   1.000
_cell.angle_alpha   90.00
_cell.angle_beta   90.00
_cell.angle_gamma   90.00
#
_symmetry.space_group_name_H-M   'P 1'
#
loop_
_entity.id
_entity.type
_entity.pdbx_description
1 polymer ?
#
loop_
_entity_poly.entity_id
_entity_poly.type
_entity_poly.pdbx_seq_one_letter_code
_entity_poly.pdbx_strand_id
1 'polypeptide(L)' 'NNVLQSLPSRVGELTNLSQIELRGNRLECLPVELGECPLLKRSGLVVEEDLFNTLPLEVKERLWRADKEQA' A
#
# COMPACT_ATOMS: atom_id res chain seq x y z
N ASN A 1 -4.37 -13.59 -12.43
CA ASN A 1 -3.72 -14.66 -11.65
C ASN A 1 -2.25 -14.31 -11.50
N ASN A 2 -1.93 -13.38 -10.61
CA ASN A 2 -0.54 -13.07 -10.26
C ASN A 2 -0.26 -13.73 -8.91
N VAL A 3 0.83 -14.48 -8.82
CA VAL A 3 1.25 -15.18 -7.60
C VAL A 3 2.35 -14.42 -6.89
N LEU A 4 2.22 -13.08 -6.83
CA LEU A 4 3.18 -12.26 -6.10
C LEU A 4 3.16 -12.67 -4.63
N GLN A 5 4.28 -13.23 -4.16
CA GLN A 5 4.51 -13.61 -2.76
C GLN A 5 4.92 -12.42 -1.89
N SER A 6 5.61 -11.46 -2.50
CA SER A 6 6.04 -10.23 -1.86
C SER A 6 6.02 -9.08 -2.86
N LEU A 7 5.91 -7.86 -2.33
CA LEU A 7 6.13 -6.65 -3.10
C LEU A 7 7.55 -6.15 -2.87
N PRO A 8 8.23 -5.66 -3.91
CA PRO A 8 9.53 -5.05 -3.74
C PRO A 8 9.41 -3.73 -2.95
N SER A 9 10.39 -3.47 -2.08
CA SER A 9 10.59 -2.18 -1.39
C SER A 9 10.54 -0.97 -2.31
N ARG A 10 10.88 -1.18 -3.59
CA ARG A 10 10.86 -0.17 -4.64
C ARG A 10 9.49 0.46 -4.92
N VAL A 11 8.41 -0.14 -4.42
CA VAL A 11 7.07 0.46 -4.50
C VAL A 11 7.04 1.85 -3.86
N GLY A 12 7.81 2.10 -2.80
CA GLY A 12 7.93 3.41 -2.15
C GLY A 12 8.60 4.49 -2.99
N GLU A 13 9.39 4.10 -3.99
CA GLU A 13 10.03 5.06 -4.92
C GLU A 13 9.04 5.59 -5.97
N LEU A 14 7.85 4.99 -6.07
CA LEU A 14 6.84 5.37 -7.05
C LEU A 14 6.10 6.62 -6.59
N THR A 15 6.74 7.78 -6.81
CA THR A 15 6.21 9.09 -6.44
C THR A 15 4.85 9.41 -7.06
N ASN A 16 4.56 8.85 -8.23
CA ASN A 16 3.30 9.04 -8.95
C ASN A 16 2.28 7.90 -8.75
N LEU A 17 2.54 6.95 -7.86
CA LEU A 17 1.62 5.86 -7.59
C LEU A 17 0.43 6.36 -6.76
N SER A 18 -0.72 6.52 -7.41
CA SER A 18 -1.97 6.93 -6.74
C SER A 18 -2.87 5.76 -6.38
N GLN A 19 -2.81 4.67 -7.16
CA GLN A 19 -3.63 3.48 -7.00
C GLN A 19 -2.80 2.22 -7.31
N ILE A 20 -2.99 1.18 -6.50
CA ILE A 20 -2.38 -0.13 -6.68
C ILE A 20 -3.36 -1.23 -6.27
N GLU A 21 -3.63 -2.16 -7.18
CA GLU A 21 -4.48 -3.30 -6.92
C GLU A 21 -3.62 -4.56 -6.74
N LEU A 22 -3.72 -5.12 -5.55
CA LEU A 22 -2.95 -6.27 -5.08
C LEU A 22 -3.87 -7.42 -4.66
N ARG A 23 -5.18 -7.22 -4.72
CA ARG A 23 -6.20 -8.22 -4.40
C ARG A 23 -6.06 -9.43 -5.30
N GLY A 24 -6.12 -10.62 -4.69
CA GLY A 24 -5.97 -11.89 -5.42
C GLY A 24 -4.52 -12.28 -5.72
N ASN A 25 -3.54 -11.63 -5.07
CA ASN A 25 -2.17 -12.15 -4.97
C ASN A 25 -2.01 -12.99 -3.70
N ARG A 26 -0.92 -13.76 -3.61
CA ARG A 26 -0.55 -14.54 -2.42
C ARG A 26 0.50 -13.79 -1.59
N LEU A 27 0.31 -12.49 -1.45
CA LEU A 27 1.16 -11.68 -0.60
C LEU A 27 0.90 -12.10 0.84
N GLU A 28 1.93 -12.35 1.64
CA GLU A 28 1.78 -12.61 3.08
C GLU A 28 1.92 -11.32 3.91
N CYS A 29 2.73 -10.39 3.40
CA CYS A 29 3.00 -9.10 4.01
C CYS A 29 3.07 -8.01 2.95
N LEU A 30 2.80 -6.78 3.36
CA LEU A 30 3.01 -5.59 2.57
C LEU A 30 4.28 -4.86 3.06
N PRO A 31 5.11 -4.32 2.15
CA PRO A 31 6.27 -3.52 2.50
C PRO A 31 5.85 -2.21 3.18
N VAL A 32 6.63 -1.76 4.16
CA VAL A 32 6.39 -0.50 4.87
C VAL A 32 6.59 0.71 3.96
N GLU A 33 7.35 0.53 2.88
CA GLU A 33 7.64 1.48 1.83
C GLU A 33 6.39 1.92 1.05
N LEU A 34 5.25 1.20 1.15
CA LEU A 34 3.96 1.71 0.66
C LEU A 34 3.56 3.03 1.33
N GLY A 35 4.00 3.27 2.57
CA GLY A 35 3.80 4.54 3.27
C GLY A 35 4.73 5.67 2.82
N GLU A 36 5.76 5.36 2.03
CA GLU A 36 6.69 6.34 1.46
C GLU A 36 6.18 6.92 0.14
N CYS A 37 5.13 6.33 -0.45
CA CYS A 37 4.50 6.83 -1.66
C CYS A 37 3.72 8.13 -1.36
N PRO A 38 4.15 9.30 -1.87
CA PRO A 38 3.53 10.58 -1.53
C PRO A 38 2.13 10.76 -2.13
N LEU A 39 1.83 10.08 -3.25
CA LEU A 39 0.53 10.13 -3.91
C LEU A 39 -0.37 8.93 -3.60
N LEU A 40 0.13 7.92 -2.89
CA LEU A 40 -0.64 6.72 -2.60
C LEU A 40 -1.57 6.97 -1.43
N LYS A 41 -2.85 6.68 -1.65
CA LYS A 41 -3.90 6.85 -0.64
C LYS A 41 -4.41 5.50 -0.18
N ARG A 42 -5.00 5.47 1.01
CA ARG A 42 -5.74 4.29 1.48
C ARG A 42 -6.82 3.86 0.49
N SER A 43 -7.51 4.81 -0.16
CA SER A 43 -8.54 4.54 -1.16
C SER A 43 -8.00 3.94 -2.45
N GLY A 44 -6.73 4.19 -2.78
CA GLY A 44 -6.07 3.64 -3.95
C GLY A 44 -5.39 2.28 -3.71
N LEU A 45 -5.20 1.89 -2.44
CA LEU A 45 -4.60 0.62 -2.06
C LEU A 45 -5.69 -0.46 -1.91
N VAL A 46 -5.81 -1.30 -2.93
CA VAL A 46 -6.77 -2.42 -2.95
C VAL A 46 -6.03 -3.71 -2.59
N VAL A 47 -6.08 -4.07 -1.30
CA VAL A 47 -5.45 -5.26 -0.70
C VAL A 47 -6.48 -6.00 0.14
N GLU A 48 -6.20 -7.24 0.53
CA GLU A 48 -7.01 -7.97 1.50
C GLU A 48 -6.88 -7.35 2.90
N GLU A 49 -7.95 -7.41 3.69
CA GLU A 49 -8.00 -6.79 5.02
C GLU A 49 -6.98 -7.43 5.99
N ASP A 50 -6.79 -8.74 5.90
CA ASP A 50 -5.77 -9.46 6.68
C ASP A 50 -4.37 -8.90 6.40
N LEU A 51 -4.09 -8.59 5.14
CA LEU A 51 -2.79 -8.06 4.71
C LEU A 51 -2.56 -6.62 5.15
N PHE A 52 -3.60 -5.81 5.08
CA PHE A 52 -3.57 -4.44 5.58
C PHE A 52 -3.34 -4.40 7.10
N ASN A 53 -3.85 -5.39 7.83
CA ASN A 53 -3.64 -5.48 9.26
C ASN A 53 -2.20 -5.81 9.65
N THR A 54 -1.48 -6.55 8.81
CA THR A 54 -0.05 -6.86 8.97
C THR A 54 0.87 -5.64 8.86
N LEU A 55 0.43 -4.57 8.20
CA LEU A 55 1.20 -3.32 8.16
C LEU A 55 1.33 -2.69 9.56
N PRO A 56 2.45 -2.02 9.86
CA PRO A 56 2.57 -1.23 11.09
C PRO A 56 1.61 -0.02 11.07
N LEU A 57 1.16 0.40 12.26
CA LEU A 57 0.24 1.53 12.44
C LEU A 57 0.73 2.80 11.74
N GLU A 58 2.03 3.07 11.79
CA GLU A 58 2.65 4.24 11.19
C GLU A 58 2.39 4.35 9.67
N VAL A 59 2.43 3.22 8.96
CA VAL A 59 2.13 3.18 7.52
C VAL A 59 0.64 3.37 7.25
N LYS A 60 -0.23 2.75 8.07
CA LYS A 60 -1.69 2.93 7.97
C LYS A 60 -2.06 4.39 8.15
N GLU A 61 -1.47 5.05 9.15
CA GLU A 61 -1.71 6.47 9.41
C GLU A 61 -1.24 7.37 8.27
N ARG A 62 -0.08 7.09 7.67
CA ARG A 62 0.39 7.83 6.49
C ARG A 62 -0.54 7.68 5.30
N LEU A 63 -1.00 6.46 5.00
CA LEU A 63 -1.96 6.20 3.92
C LEU A 63 -3.30 6.89 4.16
N TRP A 64 -3.73 7.01 5.42
CA TRP A 64 -4.95 7.75 5.81
C TRP A 64 -4.75 9.27 5.77
N ARG A 65 -3.57 9.77 6.15
CA ARG A 65 -3.22 11.19 6.02
C ARG A 65 -3.18 11.62 4.56
N ALA A 66 -2.57 10.81 3.70
CA ALA A 66 -2.52 11.06 2.25
C ALA A 66 -3.91 11.14 1.60
N ASP A 67 -4.90 10.43 2.15
CA ASP A 67 -6.30 10.51 1.70
C ASP A 67 -6.93 11.87 2.05
N LYS A 68 -6.65 12.41 3.25
CA LYS A 68 -7.16 13.70 3.72
C LYS A 68 -6.48 14.93 3.10
N GLU A 69 -5.22 14.83 2.69
CA GLU A 69 -4.41 16.00 2.29
C GLU A 69 -4.71 16.51 0.86
N GLN A 70 -5.68 15.92 0.15
CA GLN A 70 -6.10 16.35 -1.20
C GLN A 70 -7.56 16.87 -1.27
N ALA A 71 -8.16 17.27 -0.15
CA ALA A 71 -9.45 17.95 -0.11
C ALA A 71 -9.29 19.46 0.09
#